data_AF-A0A966JAC6-F1
#
_entry.id   AF-A0A966JAC6-F1
#
_cell.length_a   1.000
_cell.length_b   1.000
_cell.length_c   1.000
_cell.angle_alpha   90.00
_cell.angle_beta   90.00
_cell.angle_gamma   90.00
#
_symmetry.space_group_name_H-M   'P 1'
#
loop_
_entity.id
_entity.type
_entity.pdbx_description
1 polymer ?
#
loop_
_entity_poly.entity_id
_entity_poly.type
_entity_poly.pdbx_seq_one_letter_code
_entity_poly.pdbx_strand_id
1 'polypeptide(L)'
;LGSVPSESPVMLKLSIPSVDDLYRPLVDHPSVLRVVALSGGYPREEANERLSRQRGMIASFSRALAEGLTVDMTDEEFDRVLDATVAGIHAASIT
;
A
#
# COMPACT_ATOMS: atom_id res chain seq x y z
N LEU A 1 -15.81 1.14 -14.47
CA LEU A 1 -14.70 0.78 -15.39
C LEU A 1 -15.15 0.55 -16.82
N GLY A 2 -16.40 0.14 -17.10
CA GLY A 2 -16.87 -0.15 -18.47
C GLY A 2 -16.87 1.01 -19.49
N SER A 3 -16.55 2.23 -19.08
CA SER A 3 -16.36 3.39 -19.96
C SER A 3 -14.92 3.93 -20.00
N VAL A 4 -13.99 3.33 -19.25
CA VAL A 4 -12.58 3.75 -19.22
C VAL A 4 -11.85 3.05 -20.36
N PRO A 5 -11.34 3.79 -21.37
CA PRO A 5 -10.61 3.20 -22.48
C PRO A 5 -9.34 2.47 -22.01
N SER A 6 -8.99 1.36 -22.66
CA SER A 6 -7.74 0.62 -22.36
C SER A 6 -6.49 1.47 -22.57
N GLU A 7 -6.53 2.38 -23.55
CA GLU A 7 -5.44 3.31 -23.90
C GLU A 7 -5.21 4.40 -22.84
N SER A 8 -6.03 4.45 -21.79
CA SER A 8 -5.90 5.42 -20.69
C SER A 8 -6.19 4.72 -19.36
N PRO A 9 -5.31 3.79 -18.95
CA PRO A 9 -5.54 2.99 -17.76
C PRO A 9 -5.47 3.86 -16.50
N VAL A 10 -6.24 3.48 -15.49
CA VAL A 10 -6.33 4.21 -14.21
C VAL A 10 -5.62 3.46 -13.09
N MET A 11 -5.20 4.19 -12.07
CA MET A 11 -4.81 3.62 -10.78
C MET A 11 -5.92 3.84 -9.76
N LEU A 12 -6.19 2.85 -8.93
CA LEU A 12 -7.24 2.92 -7.91
C LEU A 12 -6.60 2.93 -6.52
N LYS A 13 -6.79 4.02 -5.78
CA LYS A 13 -6.40 4.10 -4.37
C LYS A 13 -7.61 3.78 -3.49
N LEU A 14 -7.57 2.63 -2.82
CA LEU A 14 -8.68 2.09 -2.04
C LEU A 14 -8.27 1.81 -0.60
N SER A 15 -9.26 1.64 0.29
CA SER A 15 -9.02 1.11 1.64
C SER A 15 -8.62 -0.37 1.55
N ILE A 16 -7.84 -0.87 2.51
CA ILE A 16 -7.55 -2.30 2.60
C ILE A 16 -8.87 -3.04 2.94
N PRO A 17 -9.33 -3.99 2.12
CA PRO A 17 -10.62 -4.66 2.35
C PRO A 17 -10.56 -5.58 3.57
N SER A 18 -11.72 -5.80 4.21
CA SER A 18 -11.86 -6.77 5.31
C SER A 18 -11.96 -8.22 4.83
N VAL A 19 -12.27 -8.42 3.55
CA VAL A 19 -12.33 -9.73 2.90
C VAL A 19 -11.10 -9.86 2.02
N ASP A 20 -10.32 -10.91 2.25
CA ASP A 20 -9.10 -11.18 1.49
C ASP A 20 -9.40 -11.28 -0.01
N ASP A 21 -8.57 -10.60 -0.81
CA ASP A 21 -8.64 -10.54 -2.26
C ASP A 21 -9.95 -9.98 -2.85
N LEU A 22 -10.75 -9.23 -2.08
CA LEU A 22 -12.00 -8.63 -2.56
C LEU A 22 -11.81 -7.82 -3.86
N TYR A 23 -10.67 -7.15 -4.02
CA TYR A 23 -10.35 -6.34 -5.19
C TYR A 23 -9.57 -7.07 -6.29
N ARG A 24 -9.40 -8.39 -6.20
CA ARG A 24 -8.71 -9.16 -7.24
C ARG A 24 -9.27 -8.93 -8.66
N PRO A 25 -10.61 -8.85 -8.88
CA PRO A 25 -11.14 -8.50 -10.19
C PRO A 25 -10.73 -7.12 -10.71
N LEU A 26 -10.40 -6.16 -9.82
CA LEU A 26 -9.89 -4.85 -10.21
C LEU A 26 -8.41 -4.91 -10.58
N VAL A 27 -7.63 -5.71 -9.85
CA VAL A 27 -6.21 -5.96 -10.16
C VAL A 27 -6.06 -6.57 -11.55
N ASP A 28 -6.94 -7.50 -11.92
CA ASP A 28 -6.89 -8.21 -13.20
C ASP A 28 -7.62 -7.45 -14.34
N HIS A 29 -8.21 -6.28 -14.08
CA HIS A 29 -8.99 -5.55 -15.08
C HIS A 29 -8.07 -4.79 -16.08
N PRO A 30 -8.29 -4.89 -17.40
CA PRO A 30 -7.37 -4.33 -18.41
C PRO A 30 -7.22 -2.81 -18.33
N SER A 31 -8.27 -2.07 -17.97
CA SER A 31 -8.19 -0.61 -17.77
C SER A 31 -7.62 -0.18 -16.41
N VAL A 32 -7.14 -1.10 -15.56
CA VAL A 32 -6.54 -0.78 -14.25
C VAL A 32 -5.05 -1.08 -14.29
N LEU A 33 -4.24 -0.03 -14.19
CA LEU A 33 -2.78 -0.14 -14.18
C LEU A 33 -2.25 -0.70 -12.84
N ARG A 34 -2.84 -0.25 -11.72
CA ARG A 34 -2.49 -0.72 -10.39
C ARG A 34 -3.58 -0.40 -9.37
N VAL A 35 -3.75 -1.29 -8.40
CA VAL A 35 -4.52 -1.03 -7.19
C VAL A 35 -3.54 -0.74 -6.06
N VAL A 36 -3.71 0.41 -5.40
CA VAL A 36 -2.88 0.84 -4.28
C VAL A 36 -3.72 1.05 -3.02
N ALA A 37 -3.17 0.74 -1.86
CA ALA A 37 -3.86 0.77 -0.58
C ALA A 37 -3.49 2.01 0.25
N LEU A 38 -4.49 2.69 0.81
CA LEU A 38 -4.27 3.64 1.90
C LEU A 38 -4.34 2.90 3.25
N SER A 39 -3.51 3.30 4.23
CA SER A 39 -3.48 2.62 5.54
C SER A 39 -4.76 2.82 6.37
N GLY A 40 -5.62 3.79 6.00
CA GLY A 40 -6.97 3.91 6.56
C GLY A 40 -7.05 4.32 8.04
N GLY A 41 -5.93 4.67 8.67
CA GLY A 41 -5.85 4.93 10.10
C GLY A 41 -5.36 3.72 10.92
N TYR A 42 -5.10 2.57 10.28
CA TYR A 42 -4.41 1.46 10.93
C TYR A 42 -2.96 1.84 11.24
N PRO A 43 -2.40 1.34 12.36
CA PRO A 43 -0.96 1.31 12.59
C PRO A 43 -0.24 0.63 11.43
N ARG A 44 1.02 1.00 11.18
CA ARG A 44 1.80 0.43 10.06
C ARG A 44 1.82 -1.10 10.05
N GLU A 45 2.04 -1.72 11.21
CA GLU A 45 2.12 -3.18 11.35
C GLU A 45 0.81 -3.85 10.91
N GLU A 46 -0.33 -3.42 11.46
CA GLU A 46 -1.65 -3.94 11.08
C GLU A 46 -1.97 -3.67 9.60
N ALA A 47 -1.60 -2.50 9.07
CA ALA A 47 -1.79 -2.18 7.65
C ALA A 47 -0.97 -3.13 6.74
N ASN A 48 0.28 -3.45 7.12
CA ASN A 48 1.12 -4.40 6.39
C ASN A 48 0.54 -5.81 6.45
N GLU A 49 0.12 -6.28 7.63
CA GLU A 49 -0.48 -7.61 7.79
C GLU A 49 -1.74 -7.76 6.92
N ARG A 50 -2.63 -6.78 6.94
CA ARG A 50 -3.85 -6.81 6.13
C ARG A 50 -3.53 -6.72 4.64
N LEU A 51 -2.58 -5.87 4.24
CA LEU A 51 -2.16 -5.72 2.85
C LEU A 51 -1.53 -7.01 2.29
N SER A 52 -0.74 -7.73 3.08
CA SER A 52 -0.08 -8.98 2.66
C SER A 52 -1.04 -10.10 2.26
N ARG A 53 -2.34 -9.95 2.56
CA ARG A 53 -3.40 -10.87 2.17
C ARG A 53 -4.13 -10.45 0.88
N GLN A 54 -3.70 -9.35 0.24
CA GLN A 54 -4.35 -8.75 -0.93
C GLN A 54 -3.45 -8.87 -2.16
N ARG A 55 -3.53 -10.00 -2.85
CA ARG A 55 -2.62 -10.36 -3.95
C ARG A 55 -2.68 -9.35 -5.09
N GLY A 56 -1.54 -8.74 -5.39
CA GLY A 56 -1.39 -7.74 -6.45
C GLY A 56 -1.82 -6.31 -6.09
N MET A 57 -2.26 -6.06 -4.85
CA MET A 57 -2.45 -4.72 -4.29
C MET A 57 -1.14 -4.26 -3.61
N ILE A 58 -0.75 -3.00 -3.79
CA ILE A 58 0.49 -2.45 -3.19
C ILE A 58 0.18 -1.29 -2.24
N ALA A 59 1.09 -0.96 -1.33
CA ALA A 59 0.89 0.18 -0.43
C ALA A 59 0.99 1.54 -1.15
N SER A 60 0.18 2.50 -0.70
CA SER A 60 0.30 3.94 -0.94
C SER A 60 0.05 4.67 0.39
N PHE A 61 0.92 4.39 1.36
CA PHE A 61 0.84 4.91 2.72
C PHE A 61 1.45 6.31 2.84
N SER A 62 0.88 7.13 3.72
CA SER A 62 1.42 8.46 4.08
C SER A 62 1.86 8.47 5.54
N ARG A 63 0.93 8.68 6.47
CA ARG A 63 1.22 8.70 7.91
C ARG A 63 1.86 7.39 8.39
N ALA A 64 1.39 6.24 7.91
CA ALA A 64 1.99 4.95 8.26
C ALA A 64 3.43 4.77 7.72
N LEU A 65 3.80 5.47 6.63
CA LEU A 65 5.20 5.49 6.15
C LEU A 65 6.09 6.33 7.10
N ALA A 66 5.56 7.44 7.63
CA ALA A 66 6.32 8.34 8.51
C ALA A 66 6.20 8.00 10.01
N GLU A 67 5.41 6.99 10.38
CA GLU A 67 5.15 6.61 11.77
C GLU A 67 6.46 6.22 12.47
N GLY A 68 6.75 6.89 13.59
CA GLY A 68 7.98 6.70 14.36
C GLY A 68 9.14 7.62 13.97
N LEU A 69 9.07 8.36 12.87
CA LEU A 69 10.07 9.36 12.51
C LEU A 69 9.81 10.68 13.24
N THR A 70 10.84 11.27 13.83
CA THR A 70 10.77 12.58 14.52
C THR A 70 11.94 13.48 14.12
N VAL A 71 11.78 14.79 14.37
CA VAL A 71 12.80 15.80 14.03
C VAL A 71 14.04 15.74 14.94
N ASP A 72 13.93 15.10 16.09
CA ASP A 72 15.00 15.03 17.10
C ASP A 72 15.95 13.83 16.90
N MET A 73 15.66 12.96 15.92
CA MET A 73 16.51 11.82 15.57
C MET A 73 17.83 12.26 14.95
N THR A 74 18.89 11.47 15.15
CA THR A 74 20.07 11.58 14.28
C THR A 74 19.75 11.06 12.87
N ASP A 75 20.54 11.44 11.87
CA ASP A 75 20.40 10.94 10.50
C ASP A 75 20.44 9.40 10.47
N GLU A 76 21.34 8.76 11.25
CA GLU A 76 21.45 7.31 11.31
C GLU A 76 20.25 6.61 11.98
N GLU A 77 19.59 7.27 12.94
CA GLU A 77 18.36 6.76 13.54
C GLU A 77 17.19 6.87 12.57
N PHE A 78 17.07 8.03 11.91
CA PHE A 78 16.05 8.29 10.91
C PHE A 78 16.13 7.29 9.75
N ASP A 79 17.32 7.13 9.16
CA ASP A 79 17.55 6.24 8.02
C ASP A 79 17.23 4.80 8.38
N ARG A 80 17.67 4.33 9.56
CA ARG A 80 17.38 2.97 10.03
C ARG A 80 15.89 2.71 10.23
N VAL A 81 15.14 3.68 10.77
CA VAL A 81 13.68 3.56 10.94
C VAL A 81 12.97 3.58 9.59
N LEU A 82 13.38 4.47 8.68
CA LEU A 82 12.81 4.56 7.34
C LEU A 82 13.09 3.29 6.53
N ASP A 83 14.31 2.75 6.58
CA ASP A 83 14.70 1.50 5.90
C ASP A 83 13.86 0.32 6.38
N ALA A 84 13.76 0.13 7.70
CA ALA A 84 12.93 -0.93 8.27
C ALA A 84 11.45 -0.77 7.88
N THR A 85 10.96 0.47 7.85
CA THR A 85 9.60 0.80 7.46
C THR A 85 9.33 0.48 5.98
N VAL A 86 10.20 0.91 5.08
CA VAL A 86 10.11 0.64 3.64
C VAL A 86 10.22 -0.86 3.38
N ALA A 87 11.13 -1.57 4.04
CA ALA A 87 11.29 -3.01 3.90
C ALA A 87 10.01 -3.78 4.28
N GLY A 88 9.38 -3.42 5.41
CA GLY A 88 8.13 -4.05 5.84
C GLY A 88 6.95 -3.76 4.90
N ILE A 89 6.81 -2.50 4.46
CA ILE A 89 5.77 -2.11 3.51
C ILE A 89 5.97 -2.80 2.15
N HIS A 90 7.22 -2.89 1.70
CA HIS A 90 7.58 -3.58 0.45
C HIS A 90 7.25 -5.08 0.54
N ALA A 91 7.66 -5.75 1.63
CA ALA A 91 7.36 -7.17 1.83
C ALA A 91 5.85 -7.46 1.78
N ALA A 92 5.03 -6.60 2.38
CA ALA A 92 3.57 -6.69 2.30
C ALA A 92 2.99 -6.37 0.92
N SER A 93 3.70 -5.62 0.08
CA SER A 93 3.22 -5.16 -1.24
C SER A 93 3.59 -6.11 -2.40
N ILE A 94 4.42 -7.12 -2.17
CA ILE A 94 4.90 -8.04 -3.23
C ILE A 94 4.29 -9.45 -3.13
N THR A 95 3.19 -9.60 -2.38
CA THR A 95 2.43 -10.85 -2.21
C THR A 95 1.46 -11.13 -3.35
#